data_AF-A0A7S2NPB0-F1
#
_entry.id   AF-A0A7S2NPB0-F1
#
_cell.length_a   1.000
_cell.length_b   1.000
_cell.length_c   1.000
_cell.angle_alpha   90.00
_cell.angle_beta   90.00
_cell.angle_gamma   90.00
#
_symmetry.space_group_name_H-M   'P 1'
#
loop_
_entity.id
_entity.type
_entity.pdbx_description
1 polymer ?
#
loop_
_entity_poly.entity_id
_entity_poly.type
_entity_poly.pdbx_seq_one_letter_code
_entity_poly.pdbx_strand_id
1 'polypeptide(L)'
;MKATILALVATGVAGFSLGLPAHGRSPRAVVVAAEAFALTIDLPPRGKCNLRFKPLLPSSEPIVVKYAIPFGLNVENQGGRAICTKDGDGGEKVGDILRYTTQWTMGLPQGDGAITTAASFAGAISWQLGLFDVAKASSWQEVIDALVSNTDQRTDSVTLVFERPTSSEP
;
A
#
# COMPACT_ATOMS: atom_id res chain seq x y z
N MET A 1 -15.88 17.08 -19.58
CA MET A 1 -15.89 17.74 -18.26
C MET A 1 -14.45 17.78 -17.76
N LYS A 2 -13.89 18.96 -17.49
CA LYS A 2 -12.48 19.15 -17.12
C LYS A 2 -12.36 19.20 -15.59
N ALA A 3 -11.58 18.31 -15.00
CA ALA A 3 -11.24 18.36 -13.58
C ALA A 3 -10.02 19.28 -13.38
N THR A 4 -10.17 20.26 -12.51
CA THR A 4 -9.12 21.23 -12.12
C THR A 4 -8.65 20.86 -10.72
N ILE A 5 -7.35 20.63 -10.56
CA ILE A 5 -6.71 20.42 -9.25
C ILE A 5 -6.00 21.72 -8.87
N LEU A 6 -6.45 22.36 -7.79
CA LEU A 6 -5.85 23.57 -7.24
C LEU A 6 -4.85 23.17 -6.14
N ALA A 7 -3.57 23.49 -6.33
CA ALA A 7 -2.54 23.37 -5.28
C ALA A 7 -2.31 24.74 -4.63
N LEU A 8 -2.59 24.86 -3.34
CA LEU A 8 -2.27 26.04 -2.54
C LEU A 8 -0.95 25.78 -1.81
N VAL A 9 0.08 26.57 -2.12
CA VAL A 9 1.37 26.57 -1.43
C VAL A 9 1.30 27.55 -0.26
N ALA A 10 1.49 27.07 0.97
CA ALA A 10 1.68 27.91 2.14
C ALA A 10 3.15 27.85 2.59
N THR A 11 3.84 28.98 2.43
CA THR A 11 5.19 29.23 2.92
C THR A 11 5.12 29.54 4.42
N GLY A 12 5.89 28.83 5.24
CA GLY A 12 5.99 29.09 6.68
C GLY A 12 7.41 28.92 7.18
N VAL A 13 8.02 30.04 7.60
CA VAL A 13 9.37 30.14 8.16
C VAL A 13 9.28 30.13 9.69
N ALA A 14 10.06 29.28 10.36
CA ALA A 14 10.58 29.44 11.72
C ALA A 14 11.68 28.37 11.91
N GLY A 15 12.93 28.63 12.29
CA GLY A 15 13.47 29.74 13.07
C GLY A 15 13.51 29.38 14.55
N PHE A 16 14.27 28.35 14.96
CA PHE A 16 14.64 28.16 16.37
C PHE A 16 16.01 27.50 16.50
N SER A 17 16.98 28.29 17.01
CA SER A 17 18.27 27.83 17.51
C SER A 17 18.22 27.94 19.02
N LEU A 18 18.56 26.87 19.73
CA LEU A 18 18.91 26.89 21.16
C LEU A 18 19.82 25.70 21.44
N GLY A 19 21.08 26.00 21.73
CA GLY A 19 22.08 25.00 22.12
C GLY A 19 21.94 24.59 23.58
N LEU A 20 22.48 23.41 23.90
CA LEU A 20 22.91 23.01 25.24
C LEU A 20 23.92 21.83 25.14
N PRO A 21 24.96 21.78 25.99
CA PRO A 21 25.92 20.67 26.00
C PRO A 21 25.62 19.60 27.07
N ALA A 22 26.23 18.43 26.84
CA ALA A 22 26.71 17.40 27.78
C ALA A 22 25.75 16.41 28.49
N HIS A 23 26.04 15.14 28.22
CA HIS A 23 26.04 13.97 29.13
C HIS A 23 24.77 13.64 29.93
N GLY A 24 23.89 12.85 29.31
CA GLY A 24 22.95 11.96 29.98
C GLY A 24 22.87 10.64 29.22
N ARG A 25 23.14 9.52 29.90
CA ARG A 25 23.01 8.16 29.37
C ARG A 25 21.59 7.97 28.81
N SER A 26 21.43 8.03 27.48
CA SER A 26 20.13 7.83 26.84
C SER A 26 19.55 6.48 27.28
N PRO A 27 18.28 6.41 27.70
CA PRO A 27 17.60 5.13 27.81
C PRO A 27 17.63 4.53 26.40
N ARG A 28 18.33 3.40 26.26
CA ARG A 28 18.34 2.61 25.02
C ARG A 28 16.90 2.15 24.83
N ALA A 29 16.17 2.80 23.93
CA ALA A 29 14.83 2.39 23.55
C ALA A 29 14.91 0.92 23.15
N VAL A 30 14.29 0.05 23.95
CA VAL A 30 14.05 -1.33 23.58
C VAL A 30 12.93 -1.25 22.56
N VAL A 31 13.30 -1.14 21.29
CA VAL A 31 12.35 -1.28 20.19
C VAL A 31 11.95 -2.74 20.18
N VAL A 32 10.83 -3.06 20.83
CA VAL A 32 10.15 -4.34 20.63
C VAL A 32 9.70 -4.32 19.17
N ALA A 33 10.33 -5.15 18.34
CA ALA A 33 9.93 -5.26 16.95
C ALA A 33 8.48 -5.78 16.93
N ALA A 34 7.55 -4.98 16.43
CA ALA A 34 6.17 -5.42 16.25
C ALA A 34 6.16 -6.68 15.35
N GLU A 35 5.39 -7.68 15.76
CA GLU A 35 5.31 -8.96 15.04
C GLU A 35 4.80 -8.73 13.62
N ALA A 36 5.33 -9.50 12.65
CA ALA A 36 4.93 -9.35 11.26
C ALA A 36 3.49 -9.84 11.05
N PHE A 37 2.69 -9.07 10.31
CA PHE A 37 1.39 -9.52 9.85
C PHE A 37 1.55 -10.65 8.84
N ALA A 38 0.69 -11.66 8.94
CA ALA A 38 0.60 -12.77 8.01
C ALA A 38 -0.86 -12.97 7.58
N LEU A 39 -1.12 -12.77 6.29
CA LEU A 39 -2.46 -12.80 5.71
C LEU A 39 -2.48 -13.72 4.50
N THR A 40 -3.58 -14.44 4.30
CA THR A 40 -3.88 -15.09 3.04
C THR A 40 -4.91 -14.25 2.30
N ILE A 41 -4.51 -13.67 1.17
CA ILE A 41 -5.30 -12.73 0.39
C ILE A 41 -5.83 -13.43 -0.86
N ASP A 42 -7.14 -13.33 -1.10
CA ASP A 42 -7.74 -13.79 -2.34
C ASP A 42 -7.48 -12.77 -3.46
N LEU A 43 -6.90 -13.27 -4.56
CA LEU A 43 -6.48 -12.55 -5.76
C LEU A 43 -7.22 -13.11 -7.00
N PRO A 44 -8.51 -12.85 -7.16
CA PRO A 44 -9.22 -13.22 -8.38
C PRO A 44 -8.64 -12.46 -9.59
N PRO A 45 -8.61 -13.09 -10.79
CA PRO A 45 -9.03 -14.46 -11.10
C PRO A 45 -7.95 -15.53 -10.85
N ARG A 46 -6.78 -15.18 -10.29
CA ARG A 46 -5.59 -16.05 -10.27
C ARG A 46 -5.40 -16.92 -9.03
N GLY A 47 -6.15 -16.70 -7.94
CA GLY A 47 -6.16 -17.60 -6.78
C GLY A 47 -5.91 -16.88 -5.45
N LYS A 48 -4.97 -17.37 -4.64
CA LYS A 48 -4.63 -16.80 -3.32
C LYS A 48 -3.15 -16.48 -3.22
N CYS A 49 -2.80 -15.50 -2.39
CA CYS A 49 -1.43 -15.11 -2.08
C CYS A 49 -1.22 -15.05 -0.57
N ASN A 50 -0.08 -15.57 -0.08
CA ASN A 50 0.32 -15.40 1.31
C ASN A 50 1.18 -14.13 1.42
N LEU A 51 0.62 -13.10 2.04
CA LEU A 51 1.30 -11.84 2.29
C LEU A 51 1.86 -11.83 3.71
N ARG A 52 3.15 -11.49 3.83
CA ARG A 52 3.80 -11.22 5.13
C ARG A 52 4.51 -9.89 5.10
N PHE A 53 4.24 -9.02 6.07
CA PHE A 53 4.87 -7.70 6.15
C PHE A 53 4.94 -7.18 7.58
N LYS A 54 5.90 -6.29 7.83
CA LYS A 54 6.05 -5.65 9.14
C LYS A 54 5.11 -4.45 9.25
N PRO A 55 4.51 -4.22 10.42
CA PRO A 55 3.78 -3.00 10.71
C PRO A 55 4.68 -1.76 10.53
N LEU A 56 4.11 -0.67 10.01
CA LEU A 56 4.75 0.66 10.03
C LEU A 56 4.45 1.41 11.33
N LEU A 57 3.31 1.11 11.95
CA LEU A 57 2.84 1.76 13.16
C LEU A 57 3.17 0.90 14.40
N PRO A 58 3.34 1.52 15.58
CA PRO A 58 3.62 0.79 16.82
C PRO A 58 2.49 -0.16 17.25
N SER A 59 1.24 0.24 17.00
CA SER A 59 0.03 -0.52 17.30
C SER A 59 -0.91 -0.37 16.12
N SER A 60 -1.14 -1.47 15.39
CA SER A 60 -1.96 -1.48 14.19
C SER A 60 -2.50 -2.86 13.86
N GLU A 61 -3.50 -2.89 12.99
CA GLU A 61 -4.06 -4.10 12.40
C GLU A 61 -4.15 -3.98 10.87
N PRO A 62 -3.98 -5.08 10.14
CA PRO A 62 -4.17 -5.09 8.70
C PRO A 62 -5.65 -5.23 8.34
N ILE A 63 -6.14 -4.38 7.44
CA ILE A 63 -7.50 -4.44 6.91
C ILE A 63 -7.44 -4.76 5.42
N VAL A 64 -8.11 -5.84 5.01
CA VAL A 64 -8.21 -6.21 3.59
C VAL A 64 -9.55 -5.72 3.06
N VAL A 65 -9.50 -4.88 2.02
CA VAL A 65 -10.66 -4.31 1.35
C VAL A 65 -10.68 -4.78 -0.10
N LYS A 66 -11.86 -5.10 -0.61
CA LYS A 66 -12.04 -5.50 -2.00
C LYS A 66 -13.11 -4.64 -2.66
N TYR A 67 -12.80 -4.09 -3.82
CA TYR A 67 -13.73 -3.30 -4.61
C TYR A 67 -13.98 -3.94 -5.98
N ALA A 68 -15.19 -3.78 -6.51
CA ALA A 68 -15.47 -4.06 -7.92
C ALA A 68 -14.96 -2.93 -8.81
N ILE A 69 -14.62 -3.22 -10.06
CA ILE A 69 -14.21 -2.20 -11.05
C ILE A 69 -15.43 -1.66 -11.80
N PRO A 70 -15.54 -0.34 -12.03
CA PRO A 70 -14.65 0.73 -11.56
C PRO A 70 -14.83 1.01 -10.06
N PHE A 71 -13.76 1.45 -9.41
CA PHE A 71 -13.75 1.79 -7.99
C PHE A 71 -13.30 3.23 -7.77
N GLY A 72 -13.74 3.81 -6.66
CA GLY A 72 -13.20 5.05 -6.11
C GLY A 72 -12.30 4.76 -4.91
N LEU A 73 -11.28 5.59 -4.69
CA LEU A 73 -10.38 5.46 -3.54
C LEU A 73 -10.06 6.84 -2.99
N ASN A 74 -10.35 7.05 -1.71
CA ASN A 74 -10.10 8.32 -1.02
C ASN A 74 -8.75 8.28 -0.30
N VAL A 75 -7.65 8.26 -1.06
CA VAL A 75 -6.30 8.19 -0.52
C VAL A 75 -5.43 9.30 -1.10
N GLU A 76 -4.65 9.96 -0.24
CA GLU A 76 -3.74 11.03 -0.62
C GLU A 76 -2.31 10.73 -0.16
N ASN A 77 -1.33 11.30 -0.87
CA ASN A 77 0.07 11.23 -0.44
C ASN A 77 0.34 12.27 0.65
N GLN A 78 0.57 11.80 1.87
CA GLN A 78 0.91 12.61 3.02
C GLN A 78 2.21 12.09 3.64
N GLY A 79 3.27 12.89 3.60
CA GLY A 79 4.57 12.50 4.15
C GLY A 79 5.18 11.26 3.49
N GLY A 80 4.91 11.02 2.20
CA GLY A 80 5.37 9.82 1.48
C GLY A 80 4.55 8.56 1.76
N ARG A 81 3.38 8.69 2.41
CA ARG A 81 2.47 7.59 2.72
C ARG A 81 1.13 7.83 2.06
N ALA A 82 0.53 6.74 1.61
CA ALA A 82 -0.81 6.72 1.05
C ALA A 82 -1.84 6.66 2.19
N ILE A 83 -2.36 7.81 2.63
CA ILE A 83 -3.27 7.90 3.78
C ILE A 83 -4.71 8.08 3.30
N CYS A 84 -5.62 7.29 3.85
CA CYS A 84 -7.05 7.40 3.62
C CYS A 84 -7.60 8.70 4.21
N THR A 85 -8.25 9.53 3.39
CA THR A 85 -8.77 10.84 3.79
C THR A 85 -10.27 10.86 4.05
N LYS A 86 -10.99 9.81 3.65
CA LYS A 86 -12.42 9.61 3.90
C LYS A 86 -12.74 8.14 4.04
N ASP A 87 -13.64 7.82 4.95
CA ASP A 87 -14.19 6.46 5.07
C ASP A 87 -14.76 6.01 3.72
N GLY A 88 -14.49 4.75 3.37
CA GLY A 88 -14.98 4.13 2.14
C GLY A 88 -15.95 3.00 2.42
N ASP A 89 -16.71 2.63 1.39
CA ASP A 89 -17.75 1.60 1.47
C ASP A 89 -17.18 0.20 1.73
N GLY A 90 -15.90 -0.01 1.41
CA GLY A 90 -15.17 -1.25 1.61
C GLY A 90 -14.69 -1.48 3.05
N GLY A 91 -14.88 -0.50 3.95
CA GLY A 91 -14.57 -0.59 5.36
C GLY A 91 -13.25 0.06 5.77
N GLU A 92 -12.52 0.69 4.85
CA GLU A 92 -11.41 1.59 5.17
C GLU A 92 -11.91 2.86 5.87
N LYS A 93 -11.07 3.43 6.71
CA LYS A 93 -11.37 4.60 7.54
C LYS A 93 -10.31 5.68 7.38
N VAL A 94 -10.70 6.93 7.67
CA VAL A 94 -9.75 8.06 7.74
C VAL A 94 -8.56 7.70 8.63
N GLY A 95 -7.35 7.92 8.12
CA GLY A 95 -6.09 7.62 8.82
C GLY A 95 -5.52 6.23 8.54
N ASP A 96 -6.27 5.35 7.87
CA ASP A 96 -5.73 4.07 7.38
C ASP A 96 -4.62 4.32 6.35
N ILE A 97 -3.56 3.54 6.43
CA ILE A 97 -2.42 3.65 5.49
C ILE A 97 -2.53 2.54 4.47
N LEU A 98 -2.66 2.85 3.18
CA LEU A 98 -2.61 1.85 2.11
C LEU A 98 -1.21 1.24 2.04
N ARG A 99 -1.12 -0.07 2.28
CA ARG A 99 0.14 -0.85 2.31
C ARG A 99 0.32 -1.64 1.04
N TYR A 100 -0.74 -2.27 0.53
CA TYR A 100 -0.69 -3.06 -0.70
C TYR A 100 -1.89 -2.82 -1.58
N THR A 101 -1.69 -2.94 -2.88
CA THR A 101 -2.75 -3.00 -3.87
C THR A 101 -2.44 -4.09 -4.89
N THR A 102 -3.46 -4.68 -5.50
CA THR A 102 -3.24 -5.54 -6.65
C THR A 102 -2.67 -4.75 -7.82
N GLN A 103 -1.72 -5.35 -8.53
CA GLN A 103 -1.12 -4.76 -9.71
C GLN A 103 -1.02 -5.79 -10.82
N TRP A 104 -1.34 -5.37 -12.03
CA TRP A 104 -1.13 -6.14 -13.24
C TRP A 104 0.11 -5.64 -13.97
N THR A 105 1.13 -6.50 -14.04
CA THR A 105 2.37 -6.21 -14.76
C THR A 105 2.50 -7.11 -15.99
N MET A 106 3.13 -6.58 -17.04
CA MET A 106 3.41 -7.34 -18.26
C MET A 106 4.81 -7.92 -18.13
N GLY A 107 4.95 -9.24 -18.22
CA GLY A 107 6.26 -9.88 -18.09
C GLY A 107 6.27 -11.33 -18.53
N LEU A 108 7.47 -11.90 -18.57
CA LEU A 108 7.61 -13.35 -18.63
C LEU A 108 7.10 -13.95 -17.31
N PRO A 109 6.39 -15.09 -17.31
CA PRO A 109 6.00 -15.76 -16.08
C PRO A 109 7.25 -16.01 -15.22
N GLN A 110 7.38 -15.35 -14.07
CA GLN A 110 8.43 -15.68 -13.12
C GLN A 110 8.03 -17.00 -12.44
N GLY A 111 8.60 -18.08 -12.94
CA GLY A 111 8.40 -19.42 -12.40
C GLY A 111 9.06 -19.56 -11.04
N ASP A 112 8.27 -19.37 -9.98
CA ASP A 112 8.55 -19.97 -8.68
C ASP A 112 7.28 -20.68 -8.19
N GLY A 113 7.20 -21.97 -8.50
CA GLY A 113 6.28 -22.91 -7.85
C GLY A 113 4.84 -23.00 -8.39
N ALA A 114 4.62 -23.99 -9.27
CA ALA A 114 3.42 -24.83 -9.34
C ALA A 114 2.17 -24.41 -10.15
N ILE A 115 2.14 -23.30 -10.89
CA ILE A 115 1.12 -23.12 -11.93
C ILE A 115 1.73 -22.37 -13.11
N THR A 116 1.47 -22.81 -14.35
CA THR A 116 1.87 -22.19 -15.65
C THR A 116 3.01 -22.88 -16.42
N THR A 117 3.12 -24.21 -16.35
CA THR A 117 3.98 -24.96 -17.29
C THR A 117 3.53 -24.82 -18.75
N ALA A 118 2.27 -24.50 -19.05
CA ALA A 118 1.82 -24.38 -20.44
C ALA A 118 2.17 -23.03 -21.14
N ALA A 119 2.39 -21.93 -20.41
CA ALA A 119 2.74 -20.63 -21.05
C ALA A 119 4.26 -20.43 -21.20
N SER A 120 5.08 -21.19 -20.47
CA SER A 120 6.54 -21.06 -20.51
C SER A 120 7.19 -21.62 -21.78
N PHE A 121 6.50 -22.46 -22.56
CA PHE A 121 7.07 -23.06 -23.78
C PHE A 121 7.08 -22.15 -25.02
N ALA A 122 6.44 -20.97 -24.96
CA ALA A 122 6.27 -20.09 -26.13
C ALA A 122 6.98 -18.73 -26.02
N GLY A 123 7.72 -18.43 -24.95
CA GLY A 123 8.33 -17.09 -24.76
C GLY A 123 7.32 -15.94 -24.76
N ALA A 124 6.04 -16.25 -24.52
CA ALA A 124 4.96 -15.30 -24.64
C ALA A 124 4.86 -14.43 -23.38
N ILE A 125 5.12 -13.14 -23.57
CA ILE A 125 4.86 -12.10 -22.58
C ILE A 125 3.36 -12.14 -22.22
N SER A 126 3.03 -12.25 -20.94
CA SER A 126 1.65 -12.32 -20.47
C SER A 126 1.44 -11.46 -19.23
N TRP A 127 0.18 -11.04 -19.01
CA TRP A 127 -0.19 -10.28 -17.82
C TRP A 127 -0.10 -11.17 -16.56
N GLN A 128 0.63 -10.66 -15.56
CA GLN A 128 0.79 -11.26 -14.25
C GLN A 128 0.07 -10.41 -13.21
N LEU A 129 -0.68 -11.05 -12.33
CA LEU A 129 -1.32 -10.41 -11.17
C LEU A 129 -0.41 -10.58 -9.95
N GLY A 130 -0.10 -9.49 -9.27
CA GLY A 130 0.67 -9.49 -8.03
C GLY A 130 0.16 -8.47 -7.02
N LEU A 131 0.85 -8.39 -5.89
CA LEU A 131 0.64 -7.37 -4.87
C LEU A 131 1.80 -6.38 -4.91
N PHE A 132 1.47 -5.09 -5.05
CA PHE A 132 2.42 -3.99 -5.02
C PHE A 132 2.53 -3.43 -3.61
N ASP A 133 3.75 -3.32 -3.07
CA ASP A 133 4.01 -2.72 -1.75
C ASP A 133 4.10 -1.20 -1.88
N VAL A 134 3.02 -0.52 -1.49
CA VAL A 134 2.86 0.94 -1.61
C VAL A 134 3.90 1.70 -0.79
N ALA A 135 4.37 1.15 0.34
CA ALA A 135 5.39 1.83 1.14
C ALA A 135 6.82 1.68 0.59
N LYS A 136 7.02 0.79 -0.38
CA LYS A 136 8.30 0.66 -1.10
C LYS A 136 8.30 1.37 -2.46
N ALA A 137 7.19 2.02 -2.82
CA ALA A 137 7.11 2.79 -4.06
C ALA A 137 8.17 3.90 -4.06
N SER A 138 8.89 4.06 -5.17
CA SER A 138 9.90 5.10 -5.32
C SER A 138 9.27 6.46 -5.62
N SER A 139 8.04 6.46 -6.12
CA SER A 139 7.28 7.67 -6.42
C SER A 139 5.78 7.45 -6.23
N TRP A 140 5.04 8.54 -6.05
CA TRP A 140 3.58 8.50 -6.02
C TRP A 140 2.97 7.99 -7.34
N GLN A 141 3.64 8.27 -8.45
CA GLN A 141 3.19 7.81 -9.76
C GLN A 141 3.17 6.28 -9.85
N GLU A 142 4.15 5.58 -9.26
CA GLU A 142 4.14 4.10 -9.22
C GLU A 142 2.92 3.55 -8.47
N VAL A 143 2.48 4.24 -7.41
CA VAL A 143 1.26 3.86 -6.66
C VAL A 143 0.02 4.04 -7.54
N ILE A 144 -0.06 5.17 -8.25
CA ILE A 144 -1.16 5.43 -9.20
C ILE A 144 -1.15 4.37 -10.30
N ASP A 145 -0.01 4.11 -10.92
CA ASP A 145 0.16 3.15 -12.00
C ASP A 145 -0.25 1.73 -11.56
N ALA A 146 0.11 1.35 -10.33
CA ALA A 146 -0.33 0.09 -9.74
C ALA A 146 -1.86 0.03 -9.60
N LEU A 147 -2.50 1.07 -9.04
CA LEU A 147 -3.95 1.15 -8.87
C LEU A 147 -4.69 1.09 -10.22
N VAL A 148 -4.27 1.89 -11.20
CA VAL A 148 -4.94 1.97 -12.51
C VAL A 148 -4.61 0.80 -13.44
N SER A 149 -3.64 -0.05 -13.09
CA SER A 149 -3.40 -1.30 -13.81
C SER A 149 -4.56 -2.30 -13.68
N ASN A 150 -5.38 -2.15 -12.63
CA ASN A 150 -6.63 -2.87 -12.44
C ASN A 150 -7.69 -2.28 -13.36
N THR A 151 -7.82 -2.89 -14.53
CA THR A 151 -8.78 -2.50 -15.57
C THR A 151 -9.82 -3.60 -15.75
N ASP A 152 -11.01 -3.20 -16.21
CA ASP A 152 -12.14 -4.08 -16.53
C ASP A 152 -11.78 -5.17 -17.56
N GLN A 153 -10.82 -4.89 -18.44
CA GLN A 153 -10.27 -5.87 -19.39
C GLN A 153 -9.48 -7.01 -18.74
N ARG A 154 -9.04 -6.86 -17.47
CA ARG A 154 -8.11 -7.79 -16.80
C ARG A 154 -8.71 -8.47 -15.58
N THR A 155 -9.56 -7.74 -14.84
CA THR A 155 -10.16 -8.23 -13.59
C THR A 155 -11.49 -7.53 -13.36
N ASP A 156 -12.35 -8.13 -12.54
CA ASP A 156 -13.60 -7.55 -12.07
C ASP A 156 -13.44 -6.80 -10.74
N SER A 157 -12.28 -6.96 -10.09
CA SER A 157 -12.05 -6.47 -8.74
C SER A 157 -10.59 -6.12 -8.45
N VAL A 158 -10.42 -5.19 -7.50
CA VAL A 158 -9.15 -4.77 -6.92
C VAL A 158 -9.14 -5.18 -5.45
N THR A 159 -8.00 -5.68 -4.98
CA THR A 159 -7.78 -5.96 -3.54
C THR A 159 -6.78 -4.96 -2.99
N LEU A 160 -7.16 -4.30 -1.90
CA LEU A 160 -6.38 -3.31 -1.18
C LEU A 160 -6.11 -3.83 0.23
N VAL A 161 -4.91 -3.58 0.73
CA VAL A 161 -4.53 -3.88 2.11
C VAL A 161 -4.13 -2.59 2.78
N PHE A 162 -4.86 -2.22 3.81
CA PHE A 162 -4.57 -1.09 4.67
C PHE A 162 -3.93 -1.56 5.98
N GLU A 163 -3.18 -0.66 6.61
CA GLU A 163 -2.77 -0.76 7.99
C GLU A 163 -3.50 0.31 8.78
N ARG A 164 -4.38 -0.13 9.68
CA ARG A 164 -5.18 0.72 10.54
C ARG A 164 -4.47 0.90 11.87
N PRO A 165 -4.24 2.13 12.35
CA PRO A 165 -3.82 2.35 13.72
C PRO A 165 -4.86 1.78 14.68
N THR A 166 -4.49 0.81 15.51
CA THR A 166 -5.33 0.39 16.62
C THR A 166 -5.14 1.44 17.69
N SER A 167 -6.23 2.08 18.13
CA SER A 167 -6.14 3.15 19.13
C SER A 167 -5.40 2.62 20.35
N SER A 168 -4.15 3.05 20.51
CA SER A 168 -3.42 2.98 21.76
C SER A 168 -3.34 4.41 22.28
N GLU A 169 -4.49 5.00 22.60
CA GLU A 169 -4.49 6.08 23.59
C GLU A 169 -4.23 5.43 24.96
N PRO A 170 -3.22 5.90 25.73
CA PRO A 170 -3.34 5.92 27.18
C PRO A 170 -4.43 6.91 27.62
#